data_AF-A0A1G0CLR8-F1
#
_entry.id   AF-A0A1G0CLR8-F1
#
_cell.length_a   1.000
_cell.length_b   1.000
_cell.length_c   1.000
_cell.angle_alpha   90.00
_cell.angle_beta   90.00
_cell.angle_gamma   90.00
#
_symmetry.space_group_name_H-M   'P 1'
#
loop_
_entity.id
_entity.type
_entity.pdbx_description
1 polymer ?
#
loop_
_entity_poly.entity_id
_entity_poly.type
_entity_poly.pdbx_seq_one_letter_code
_entity_poly.pdbx_strand_id
1 'polypeptide(L)'
;MKKNLILGALALLFLFTGFNLNAQKLEDFEDCADKTFTECIPFPSIYSEAAAIGKEVAARKTIPSSLGVNLLVSQHENLMDELGKLNEKLKLEQKNQADWKKAHPTGPNAYDKPVADAEKKIAEQDKKIKTHYAKLEEGKEAYRRLYEARAALREEFDKVKVKLDYAKGHPKEYIEESSYKSSDKAASDKKLAELTKELNGYIDKIKNHIVSQEAGHRREEDAAKKGMDTLDDLLR
;
A
#
# COMPACT_ATOMS: atom_id res chain seq x y z
N MET A 1 34.01 53.24 6.23
CA MET A 1 33.81 52.84 7.63
C MET A 1 34.17 51.38 7.76
N LYS A 2 35.26 51.06 8.48
CA LYS A 2 35.71 49.69 8.74
C LYS A 2 34.82 49.07 9.82
N LYS A 3 34.26 47.88 9.59
CA LYS A 3 33.68 47.04 10.64
C LYS A 3 34.24 45.63 10.52
N ASN A 4 34.59 45.11 11.68
CA ASN A 4 35.50 44.02 11.93
C ASN A 4 34.95 42.63 11.57
N LEU A 5 35.85 41.74 11.15
CA LEU A 5 35.74 40.30 11.30
C LEU A 5 35.47 39.96 12.77
N ILE A 6 34.47 39.11 13.02
CA ILE A 6 34.50 38.17 14.15
C ILE A 6 34.11 36.81 13.60
N LEU A 7 35.09 35.90 13.68
CA LEU A 7 34.95 34.46 13.54
C LEU A 7 33.81 33.94 14.42
N GLY A 8 32.95 33.13 13.83
CA GLY A 8 31.94 32.34 14.54
C GLY A 8 31.78 30.99 13.88
N ALA A 9 32.87 30.23 13.80
CA ALA A 9 32.84 28.81 13.52
C ALA A 9 32.08 28.11 14.65
N LEU A 10 30.80 27.84 14.45
CA LEU A 10 30.04 26.96 15.33
C LEU A 10 29.84 25.63 14.59
N ALA A 11 30.74 24.71 14.92
CA ALA A 11 30.72 23.27 14.65
C ALA A 11 29.27 22.74 14.57
N LEU A 12 28.84 22.05 13.53
CA LEU A 12 29.34 20.73 13.13
C LEU A 12 29.59 19.81 14.34
N LEU A 13 28.64 19.83 15.28
CA LEU A 13 28.34 18.73 16.18
C LEU A 13 27.07 18.06 15.66
N PHE A 14 27.19 17.40 14.50
CA PHE A 14 26.44 16.16 14.30
C PHE A 14 26.98 15.21 15.38
N LEU A 15 26.34 15.28 16.53
CA LEU A 15 26.47 14.30 17.58
C LEU A 15 26.23 12.94 16.92
N PHE A 16 27.33 12.22 16.73
CA PHE A 16 27.37 10.77 16.82
C PHE A 16 26.76 10.41 18.18
N THR A 17 25.43 10.50 18.32
CA THR A 17 24.72 9.78 19.35
C THR A 17 24.90 8.33 18.96
N GLY A 18 25.82 7.68 19.65
CA GLY A 18 26.22 6.31 19.40
C GLY A 18 24.99 5.48 19.09
N PHE A 19 25.05 4.79 17.95
CA PHE A 19 24.37 3.52 17.84
C PHE A 19 24.83 2.73 19.05
N ASN A 20 24.02 2.71 20.11
CA ASN A 20 23.95 1.51 20.91
C ASN A 20 23.58 0.45 19.89
N LEU A 21 24.60 -0.25 19.39
CA LEU A 21 24.50 -1.63 18.95
C LEU A 21 23.78 -2.32 20.11
N ASN A 22 22.44 -2.29 20.10
CA ASN A 22 21.66 -3.31 20.77
C ASN A 22 22.07 -4.58 20.03
N ALA A 23 23.16 -5.20 20.49
CA ALA A 23 23.62 -6.46 19.99
C ALA A 23 22.44 -7.40 20.22
N GLN A 24 21.75 -7.75 19.13
CA GLN A 24 20.70 -8.77 19.18
C GLN A 24 21.27 -9.98 19.87
N LYS A 25 20.57 -10.49 20.88
CA LYS A 25 21.01 -11.67 21.62
C LYS A 25 20.13 -12.86 21.30
N LEU A 26 20.59 -14.05 21.68
CA LEU A 26 19.86 -15.30 21.50
C LEU A 26 18.43 -15.20 22.03
N GLU A 27 18.24 -14.52 23.16
CA GLU A 27 16.94 -14.32 23.80
C GLU A 27 15.97 -13.51 22.91
N ASP A 28 16.47 -12.56 22.10
CA ASP A 28 15.62 -11.82 21.17
C ASP A 28 15.03 -12.72 20.07
N PHE A 29 15.79 -13.75 19.63
CA PHE A 29 15.31 -14.73 18.67
C PHE A 29 14.32 -15.69 19.31
N GLU A 30 14.57 -16.12 20.55
CA GLU A 30 13.65 -16.95 21.33
C GLU A 30 12.29 -16.24 21.50
N ASP A 31 12.33 -14.99 21.98
CA ASP A 31 11.14 -14.15 22.21
C ASP A 31 10.32 -13.91 20.95
N CYS A 32 10.94 -13.96 19.78
CA CYS A 32 10.30 -13.72 18.49
C CYS A 32 9.88 -15.01 17.76
N ALA A 33 10.42 -16.17 18.16
CA ALA A 33 10.28 -17.41 17.42
C ALA A 33 8.83 -17.91 17.28
N ASP A 34 8.00 -17.65 18.29
CA ASP A 34 6.60 -18.07 18.32
C ASP A 34 5.62 -16.90 18.07
N LYS A 35 6.14 -15.69 17.81
CA LYS A 35 5.35 -14.52 17.42
C LYS A 35 5.02 -14.56 15.93
N THR A 36 4.05 -13.76 15.51
CA THR A 36 3.59 -13.72 14.11
C THR A 36 3.60 -12.30 13.56
N PHE A 37 3.48 -12.19 12.23
CA PHE A 37 3.44 -10.89 11.55
C PHE A 37 4.69 -10.06 11.89
N THR A 38 4.58 -8.75 12.09
CA THR A 38 5.74 -7.91 12.43
C THR A 38 6.38 -8.27 13.76
N GLU A 39 5.64 -8.91 14.67
CA GLU A 39 6.15 -9.25 16.00
C GLU A 39 7.14 -10.41 16.00
N CYS A 40 7.27 -11.17 14.89
CA CYS A 40 8.29 -12.21 14.76
C CYS A 40 9.68 -11.66 14.39
N ILE A 41 9.84 -10.34 14.25
CA ILE A 41 11.08 -9.71 13.79
C ILE A 41 12.01 -9.49 15.00
N PRO A 42 13.16 -10.19 15.10
CA PRO A 42 14.06 -10.05 16.23
C PRO A 42 14.98 -8.83 16.14
N PHE A 43 14.87 -8.03 15.08
CA PHE A 43 15.74 -6.88 14.81
C PHE A 43 14.99 -5.56 15.09
N PRO A 44 15.24 -4.84 16.20
CA PRO A 44 14.46 -3.68 16.65
C PRO A 44 14.32 -2.57 15.63
N SER A 45 15.37 -2.29 14.84
CA SER A 45 15.30 -1.28 13.79
C SER A 45 14.31 -1.67 12.70
N ILE A 46 14.38 -2.92 12.23
CA ILE A 46 13.49 -3.45 11.19
C ILE A 46 12.08 -3.67 11.76
N TYR A 47 11.97 -4.14 12.99
CA TYR A 47 10.69 -4.28 13.71
C TYR A 47 9.96 -2.94 13.80
N SER A 48 10.65 -1.87 14.22
CA SER A 48 10.03 -0.55 14.36
C SER A 48 9.49 -0.03 13.03
N GLU A 49 10.25 -0.19 11.95
CA GLU A 49 9.85 0.23 10.60
C GLU A 49 8.68 -0.62 10.09
N ALA A 50 8.80 -1.95 10.16
CA ALA A 50 7.76 -2.88 9.73
C ALA A 50 6.45 -2.71 10.54
N ALA A 51 6.53 -2.49 11.85
CA ALA A 51 5.37 -2.26 12.71
C ALA A 51 4.66 -0.93 12.38
N ALA A 52 5.42 0.12 12.05
CA ALA A 52 4.86 1.39 11.59
C ALA A 52 4.11 1.20 10.27
N ILE A 53 4.73 0.54 9.29
CA ILE A 53 4.11 0.24 7.99
C ILE A 53 2.90 -0.68 8.17
N GLY A 54 2.98 -1.69 9.05
CA GLY A 54 1.87 -2.59 9.35
C GLY A 54 0.63 -1.85 9.88
N LYS A 55 0.83 -0.83 10.73
CA LYS A 55 -0.25 0.08 11.16
C LYS A 55 -0.81 0.88 10.00
N GLU A 56 0.04 1.36 9.09
CA GLU A 56 -0.42 2.06 7.89
C GLU A 56 -1.25 1.16 6.97
N VAL A 57 -0.84 -0.09 6.73
CA VAL A 57 -1.61 -1.07 5.97
C VAL A 57 -2.98 -1.29 6.62
N ALA A 58 -3.01 -1.45 7.95
CA ALA A 58 -4.24 -1.64 8.71
C ALA A 58 -5.18 -0.41 8.64
N ALA A 59 -4.64 0.81 8.61
CA ALA A 59 -5.43 2.02 8.45
C ALA A 59 -5.93 2.19 7.00
N ARG A 60 -5.05 1.98 6.02
CA ARG A 60 -5.32 2.23 4.59
C ARG A 60 -6.27 1.23 3.96
N LYS A 61 -6.48 0.04 4.55
CA LYS A 61 -7.44 -0.96 4.00
C LYS A 61 -8.90 -0.52 4.12
N THR A 62 -9.22 0.46 4.97
CA THR A 62 -10.60 0.85 5.29
C THR A 62 -11.30 1.52 4.10
N ILE A 63 -10.67 2.52 3.50
CA ILE A 63 -11.25 3.32 2.40
C ILE A 63 -11.46 2.47 1.12
N PRO A 64 -10.47 1.69 0.63
CA PRO A 64 -10.68 0.83 -0.54
C PRO A 64 -11.82 -0.17 -0.32
N SER A 65 -11.93 -0.72 0.91
CA SER A 65 -12.99 -1.68 1.25
C SER A 65 -14.38 -1.04 1.27
N SER A 66 -14.51 0.22 1.71
CA SER A 66 -15.80 0.91 1.73
C SER A 66 -16.26 1.40 0.36
N LEU A 67 -15.32 1.75 -0.53
CA LEU A 67 -15.62 2.17 -1.88
C LEU A 67 -16.05 1.00 -2.78
N GLY A 68 -15.34 -0.14 -2.69
CA GLY A 68 -15.65 -1.36 -3.42
C GLY A 68 -15.56 -1.23 -4.95
N VAL A 69 -14.48 -1.73 -5.55
CA VAL A 69 -14.23 -1.63 -7.01
C VAL A 69 -15.43 -2.06 -7.86
N ASN A 70 -16.04 -3.21 -7.56
CA ASN A 70 -17.18 -3.72 -8.34
C ASN A 70 -18.40 -2.78 -8.31
N LEU A 71 -18.62 -2.08 -7.18
CA LEU A 71 -19.70 -1.11 -7.06
C LEU A 71 -19.42 0.11 -7.94
N LEU A 72 -18.19 0.62 -7.89
CA LEU A 72 -17.77 1.77 -8.69
C LEU A 72 -17.81 1.48 -10.20
N VAL A 73 -17.40 0.27 -10.60
CA VAL A 73 -17.52 -0.22 -11.99
C VAL A 73 -18.97 -0.25 -12.43
N SER A 74 -19.85 -0.93 -11.67
CA SER A 74 -21.27 -1.04 -12.01
C SER A 74 -21.96 0.32 -12.09
N GLN A 75 -21.61 1.25 -11.20
CA GLN A 75 -22.12 2.62 -11.23
C GLN A 75 -21.64 3.38 -12.47
N HIS A 76 -20.38 3.22 -12.87
CA HIS A 76 -19.84 3.83 -14.08
C HIS A 76 -20.58 3.33 -15.32
N GLU A 77 -20.69 2.00 -15.48
CA GLU A 77 -21.37 1.38 -16.62
C GLU A 77 -22.82 1.86 -16.75
N ASN A 78 -23.56 1.89 -15.64
CA ASN A 78 -24.95 2.37 -15.62
C ASN A 78 -25.06 3.84 -16.03
N LEU A 79 -24.17 4.71 -15.54
CA LEU A 79 -24.19 6.12 -15.90
C LEU A 79 -23.92 6.34 -17.40
N MET A 80 -23.01 5.56 -17.97
CA MET A 80 -22.65 5.60 -19.39
C MET A 80 -23.76 5.04 -20.29
N ASP A 81 -24.42 3.96 -19.88
CA ASP A 81 -25.59 3.42 -20.58
C ASP A 81 -26.77 4.40 -20.58
N GLU A 82 -27.05 5.03 -19.44
CA GLU A 82 -28.07 6.08 -19.33
C GLU A 82 -27.76 7.28 -20.24
N LEU A 83 -26.50 7.72 -20.30
CA LEU A 83 -26.08 8.79 -21.20
C LEU A 83 -26.26 8.38 -22.68
N GLY A 84 -25.94 7.14 -23.03
CA GLY A 84 -26.17 6.57 -24.36
C GLY A 84 -27.64 6.66 -24.77
N LYS A 85 -28.54 6.18 -23.91
CA LYS A 85 -30.01 6.23 -24.12
C LYS A 85 -30.53 7.67 -24.28
N LEU A 86 -30.01 8.61 -23.48
CA LEU A 86 -30.38 10.02 -23.59
C LEU A 86 -29.92 10.64 -24.91
N ASN A 87 -28.71 10.31 -25.37
CA ASN A 87 -28.18 10.77 -26.64
C ASN A 87 -28.96 10.21 -27.85
N GLU A 88 -29.35 8.94 -27.81
CA GLU A 88 -30.22 8.35 -28.84
C GLU A 88 -31.59 9.05 -28.89
N LYS A 89 -32.16 9.32 -27.71
CA LYS A 89 -33.42 10.08 -27.63
C LYS A 89 -33.27 11.48 -28.19
N LEU A 90 -32.21 12.22 -27.84
CA LEU A 90 -31.97 13.55 -28.39
C LEU A 90 -31.86 13.53 -29.92
N LYS A 91 -31.13 12.56 -30.49
CA LYS A 91 -31.03 12.38 -31.95
C LYS A 91 -32.40 12.14 -32.59
N LEU A 92 -33.25 11.33 -31.97
CA LEU A 92 -34.61 11.09 -32.45
C LEU A 92 -35.46 12.36 -32.41
N GLU A 93 -35.43 13.12 -31.31
CA GLU A 93 -36.18 14.38 -31.18
C GLU A 93 -35.69 15.44 -32.17
N GLN A 94 -34.38 15.56 -32.39
CA GLN A 94 -33.80 16.46 -33.38
C GLN A 94 -34.22 16.07 -34.81
N LYS A 95 -34.28 14.77 -35.12
CA LYS A 95 -34.81 14.28 -36.40
C LYS A 95 -36.28 14.65 -36.56
N ASN A 96 -37.11 14.39 -35.55
CA ASN A 96 -38.53 14.74 -35.56
C ASN A 96 -38.74 16.25 -35.72
N GLN A 97 -37.92 17.07 -35.05
CA GLN A 97 -37.92 18.51 -35.19
C GLN A 97 -37.63 18.95 -36.63
N ALA A 98 -36.64 18.35 -37.28
CA ALA A 98 -36.28 18.64 -38.67
C ALA A 98 -37.40 18.24 -39.64
N ASP A 99 -37.94 17.03 -39.49
CA ASP A 99 -39.04 16.52 -40.32
C ASP A 99 -40.30 17.38 -40.14
N TRP A 100 -40.61 17.80 -38.90
CA TRP A 100 -41.74 18.67 -38.60
C TRP A 100 -41.59 20.05 -39.23
N LYS A 101 -40.42 20.69 -39.12
CA LYS A 101 -40.13 21.99 -39.75
C LYS A 101 -40.25 21.93 -41.27
N LYS A 102 -39.84 20.82 -41.88
CA LYS A 102 -39.98 20.59 -43.32
C LYS A 102 -41.46 20.48 -43.73
N ALA A 103 -42.27 19.78 -42.93
CA ALA A 103 -43.70 19.63 -43.19
C ALA A 103 -44.54 20.88 -42.86
N HIS A 104 -44.10 21.69 -41.90
CA HIS A 104 -44.83 22.87 -41.39
C HIS A 104 -43.92 24.11 -41.32
N PRO A 105 -43.55 24.73 -42.45
CA PRO A 105 -42.53 25.80 -42.50
C PRO A 105 -42.88 27.06 -41.70
N THR A 106 -44.17 27.33 -41.52
CA THR A 106 -44.69 28.54 -40.86
C THR A 106 -45.42 28.26 -39.55
N GLY A 107 -45.47 26.99 -39.11
CA GLY A 107 -46.17 26.60 -37.88
C GLY A 107 -45.29 26.76 -36.63
N PRO A 108 -45.89 26.82 -35.43
CA PRO A 108 -45.15 26.80 -34.15
C PRO A 108 -44.55 25.41 -33.89
N ASN A 109 -43.24 25.34 -33.66
CA ASN A 109 -42.52 24.07 -33.55
C ASN A 109 -42.84 23.30 -32.25
N ALA A 110 -43.50 22.16 -32.38
CA ALA A 110 -43.85 21.29 -31.26
C ALA A 110 -42.63 20.60 -30.60
N TYR A 111 -41.48 20.55 -31.28
CA TYR A 111 -40.30 19.79 -30.85
C TYR A 111 -39.20 20.63 -30.20
N ASP A 112 -39.33 21.97 -30.16
CA ASP A 112 -38.33 22.83 -29.46
C ASP A 112 -38.23 22.47 -27.97
N LYS A 113 -39.37 22.27 -27.31
CA LYS A 113 -39.39 21.89 -25.88
C LYS A 113 -38.86 20.46 -25.64
N PRO A 114 -39.30 19.42 -26.36
CA PRO A 114 -38.72 18.07 -26.25
C PRO A 114 -37.20 18.02 -26.43
N VAL A 115 -36.66 18.76 -27.41
CA VAL A 115 -35.21 18.85 -27.63
C VAL A 115 -34.52 19.51 -26.43
N ALA A 116 -35.00 20.68 -25.99
CA ALA A 116 -34.43 21.38 -24.84
C ALA A 116 -34.50 20.54 -23.54
N ASP A 117 -35.59 19.82 -23.31
CA ASP A 117 -35.75 18.91 -22.16
C ASP A 117 -34.76 17.74 -22.22
N ALA A 118 -34.48 17.20 -23.42
CA ALA A 118 -33.50 16.14 -23.62
C ALA A 118 -32.06 16.65 -23.40
N GLU A 119 -31.71 17.81 -23.93
CA GLU A 119 -30.41 18.47 -23.72
C GLU A 119 -30.18 18.75 -22.22
N LYS A 120 -31.20 19.23 -21.51
CA LYS A 120 -31.12 19.45 -20.06
C LYS A 120 -30.84 18.15 -19.30
N LYS A 121 -31.50 17.05 -19.65
CA LYS A 121 -31.28 15.74 -19.01
C LYS A 121 -29.87 15.21 -19.28
N ILE A 122 -29.34 15.40 -20.48
CA ILE A 122 -27.95 15.07 -20.80
C ILE A 122 -26.98 15.87 -19.92
N ALA A 123 -27.19 17.19 -19.80
CA ALA A 123 -26.36 18.03 -18.95
C ALA A 123 -26.41 17.62 -17.46
N GLU A 124 -27.58 17.24 -16.97
CA GLU A 124 -27.73 16.69 -15.61
C GLU A 124 -27.00 15.35 -15.44
N GLN A 125 -27.06 14.47 -16.45
CA GLN A 125 -26.36 13.19 -16.44
C GLN A 125 -24.84 13.36 -16.49
N ASP A 126 -24.33 14.26 -17.34
CA ASP A 126 -22.91 14.60 -17.41
C ASP A 126 -22.37 15.11 -16.07
N LYS A 127 -23.19 15.88 -15.33
CA LYS A 127 -22.83 16.32 -13.97
C LYS A 127 -22.68 15.13 -13.01
N LYS A 128 -23.56 14.13 -13.09
CA LYS A 128 -23.42 12.90 -12.29
C LYS A 128 -22.18 12.12 -12.68
N ILE A 129 -21.88 11.98 -13.98
CA ILE A 129 -20.67 11.32 -14.48
C ILE A 129 -19.42 12.02 -13.94
N LYS A 130 -19.34 13.35 -14.03
CA LYS A 130 -18.22 14.13 -13.46
C LYS A 130 -18.05 13.91 -11.95
N THR A 131 -19.16 13.82 -11.23
CA THR A 131 -19.14 13.55 -9.79
C THR A 131 -18.67 12.12 -9.50
N HIS A 132 -19.06 11.16 -10.35
CA HIS A 132 -18.60 9.78 -10.27
C HIS A 132 -17.11 9.65 -10.57
N TYR A 133 -16.58 10.39 -11.54
CA TYR A 133 -15.14 10.40 -11.85
C TYR A 133 -14.30 10.88 -10.66
N ALA A 134 -14.76 11.87 -9.91
CA ALA A 134 -14.08 12.27 -8.67
C ALA A 134 -14.01 11.13 -7.65
N LYS A 135 -15.05 10.29 -7.55
CA LYS A 135 -15.05 9.10 -6.68
C LYS A 135 -14.14 7.99 -7.21
N LEU A 136 -14.08 7.81 -8.53
CA LEU A 136 -13.15 6.87 -9.16
C LEU A 136 -11.69 7.26 -8.88
N GLU A 137 -11.35 8.56 -8.97
CA GLU A 137 -10.02 9.07 -8.63
C GLU A 137 -9.69 8.87 -7.15
N GLU A 138 -10.62 9.17 -6.25
CA GLU A 138 -10.46 8.90 -4.81
C GLU A 138 -10.20 7.40 -4.54
N GLY A 139 -10.97 6.53 -5.20
CA GLY A 139 -10.77 5.09 -5.14
C GLY A 139 -9.42 4.64 -5.67
N LYS A 140 -9.02 5.13 -6.84
CA LYS A 140 -7.71 4.83 -7.45
C LYS A 140 -6.57 5.19 -6.50
N GLU A 141 -6.62 6.39 -5.93
CA GLU A 141 -5.61 6.88 -4.99
C GLU A 141 -5.59 6.06 -3.69
N ALA A 142 -6.76 5.68 -3.16
CA ALA A 142 -6.83 4.83 -1.98
C ALA A 142 -6.22 3.44 -2.22
N TYR A 143 -6.50 2.82 -3.37
CA TYR A 143 -5.91 1.55 -3.77
C TYR A 143 -4.39 1.66 -4.00
N ARG A 144 -3.91 2.72 -4.65
CA ARG A 144 -2.49 3.00 -4.83
C ARG A 144 -1.76 3.08 -3.49
N ARG A 145 -2.28 3.87 -2.54
CA ARG A 145 -1.70 4.00 -1.20
C ARG A 145 -1.67 2.68 -0.42
N LEU A 146 -2.67 1.83 -0.59
CA LEU A 146 -2.70 0.50 0.03
C LEU A 146 -1.65 -0.42 -0.61
N TYR A 147 -1.56 -0.42 -1.94
CA TYR A 147 -0.56 -1.18 -2.68
C TYR A 147 0.87 -0.82 -2.25
N GLU A 148 1.19 0.48 -2.20
CA GLU A 148 2.50 0.98 -1.78
C GLU A 148 2.86 0.57 -0.35
N ALA A 149 1.90 0.70 0.60
CA ALA A 149 2.14 0.29 1.97
C ALA A 149 2.38 -1.23 2.11
N ARG A 150 1.69 -2.04 1.30
CA ARG A 150 1.91 -3.50 1.27
C ARG A 150 3.25 -3.87 0.66
N ALA A 151 3.64 -3.22 -0.43
CA ALA A 151 4.94 -3.42 -1.06
C ALA A 151 6.08 -3.06 -0.08
N ALA A 152 5.98 -1.93 0.62
CA ALA A 152 6.95 -1.52 1.63
C ALA A 152 7.03 -2.54 2.78
N LEU A 153 5.90 -3.07 3.26
CA LEU A 153 5.91 -4.09 4.31
C LEU A 153 6.59 -5.39 3.85
N ARG A 154 6.37 -5.80 2.59
CA ARG A 154 7.05 -6.96 2.00
C ARG A 154 8.56 -6.75 1.96
N GLU A 155 9.01 -5.56 1.57
CA GLU A 155 10.44 -5.21 1.54
C GLU A 155 11.08 -5.31 2.93
N GLU A 156 10.38 -4.91 4.00
CA GLU A 156 10.87 -5.13 5.37
C GLU A 156 11.02 -6.62 5.69
N PHE A 157 10.04 -7.46 5.35
CA PHE A 157 10.17 -8.91 5.54
C PHE A 157 11.31 -9.52 4.72
N ASP A 158 11.59 -9.00 3.52
CA ASP A 158 12.75 -9.41 2.73
C ASP A 158 14.07 -9.01 3.42
N LYS A 159 14.17 -7.80 3.99
CA LYS A 159 15.31 -7.38 4.81
C LYS A 159 15.50 -8.30 6.02
N VAL A 160 14.42 -8.69 6.70
CA VAL A 160 14.47 -9.63 7.83
C VAL A 160 15.03 -10.98 7.38
N LYS A 161 14.56 -11.55 6.27
CA LYS A 161 15.08 -12.82 5.75
C LYS A 161 16.59 -12.78 5.52
N VAL A 162 17.11 -11.70 4.93
CA VAL A 162 18.55 -11.49 4.71
C VAL A 162 19.32 -11.43 6.03
N LYS A 163 18.80 -10.69 7.03
CA LYS A 163 19.44 -10.58 8.34
C LYS A 163 19.41 -11.89 9.14
N LEU A 164 18.34 -12.67 9.03
CA LEU A 164 18.25 -14.01 9.60
C LEU A 164 19.29 -14.95 8.99
N ASP A 165 19.47 -14.92 7.67
CA ASP A 165 20.50 -15.73 6.99
C ASP A 165 21.92 -15.32 7.40
N TYR A 166 22.17 -14.01 7.56
CA TYR A 166 23.42 -13.53 8.12
C TYR A 166 23.65 -14.06 9.54
N ALA A 167 22.62 -14.05 10.41
CA ALA A 167 22.71 -14.55 11.78
C ALA A 167 23.02 -16.05 11.85
N LYS A 168 22.46 -16.87 10.95
CA LYS A 168 22.82 -18.30 10.83
C LYS A 168 24.30 -18.49 10.49
N GLY A 169 24.86 -17.62 9.66
CA GLY A 169 26.28 -17.66 9.26
C GLY A 169 27.25 -17.12 10.32
N HIS A 170 26.77 -16.30 11.25
CA HIS A 170 27.60 -15.59 12.23
C HIS A 170 27.06 -15.73 13.67
N PRO A 171 26.84 -16.95 14.17
CA PRO A 171 26.14 -17.19 15.44
C PRO A 171 26.84 -16.55 16.65
N LYS A 172 28.17 -16.40 16.61
CA LYS A 172 28.96 -15.78 17.69
C LYS A 172 28.65 -14.29 17.91
N GLU A 173 28.06 -13.61 16.93
CA GLU A 173 27.65 -12.20 17.08
C GLU A 173 26.35 -12.06 17.89
N TYR A 174 25.59 -13.16 18.01
CA TYR A 174 24.26 -13.19 18.61
C TYR A 174 24.21 -14.05 19.89
N ILE A 175 25.26 -14.81 20.17
CA ILE A 175 25.40 -15.62 21.38
C ILE A 175 26.45 -14.97 22.27
N GLU A 176 26.05 -14.55 23.46
CA GLU A 176 26.97 -13.92 24.41
C GLU A 176 28.16 -14.83 24.74
N GLU A 177 29.37 -14.27 24.71
CA GLU A 177 30.60 -15.02 24.97
C GLU A 177 30.60 -15.68 26.36
N SER A 178 30.05 -14.99 27.36
CA SER A 178 29.88 -15.49 28.73
C SER A 178 29.02 -16.76 28.81
N SER A 179 28.15 -17.01 27.84
CA SER A 179 27.22 -18.15 27.84
C SER A 179 27.85 -19.46 27.35
N TYR A 180 29.04 -19.41 26.74
CA TYR A 180 29.75 -20.60 26.26
C TYR A 180 31.23 -20.66 26.63
N LYS A 181 31.87 -19.55 27.03
CA LYS A 181 33.29 -19.54 27.35
C LYS A 181 33.56 -20.23 28.69
N SER A 182 34.46 -21.21 28.68
CA SER A 182 34.98 -21.87 29.86
C SER A 182 36.50 -22.05 29.76
N SER A 183 37.15 -22.46 30.86
CA SER A 183 38.58 -22.77 30.88
C SER A 183 38.93 -24.03 30.08
N ASP A 184 37.95 -24.91 29.85
CA ASP A 184 38.08 -26.08 28.98
C ASP A 184 37.62 -25.71 27.57
N LYS A 185 38.56 -25.74 26.63
CA LYS A 185 38.27 -25.45 25.22
C LYS A 185 37.23 -26.41 24.64
N ALA A 186 37.32 -27.71 24.95
CA ALA A 186 36.39 -28.71 24.40
C ALA A 186 34.96 -28.51 24.94
N ALA A 187 34.84 -28.17 26.22
CA ALA A 187 33.55 -27.81 26.82
C ALA A 187 32.97 -26.54 26.19
N SER A 188 33.81 -25.53 25.95
CA SER A 188 33.40 -24.27 25.32
C SER A 188 32.91 -24.46 23.88
N ASP A 189 33.66 -25.23 23.08
CA ASP A 189 33.30 -25.55 21.70
C ASP A 189 31.99 -26.34 21.63
N LYS A 190 31.78 -27.30 22.56
CA LYS A 190 30.53 -28.04 22.68
C LYS A 190 29.35 -27.13 23.02
N LYS A 191 29.50 -26.26 24.01
CA LYS A 191 28.41 -25.36 24.45
C LYS A 191 28.03 -24.37 23.36
N LEU A 192 29.02 -23.82 22.65
CA LEU A 192 28.77 -22.95 21.50
C LEU A 192 28.01 -23.69 20.39
N ALA A 193 28.34 -24.95 20.11
CA ALA A 193 27.63 -25.75 19.12
C ALA A 193 26.16 -26.00 19.50
N GLU A 194 25.87 -26.23 20.79
CA GLU A 194 24.50 -26.34 21.32
C GLU A 194 23.71 -25.05 21.13
N LEU A 195 24.26 -23.91 21.57
CA LEU A 195 23.61 -22.59 21.43
C LEU A 195 23.44 -22.18 19.95
N THR A 196 24.38 -22.55 19.09
CA THR A 196 24.27 -22.34 17.64
C THR A 196 23.10 -23.14 17.06
N LYS A 197 22.87 -24.36 17.55
CA LYS A 197 21.73 -25.18 17.13
C LYS A 197 20.40 -24.57 17.59
N GLU A 198 20.36 -24.03 18.81
CA GLU A 198 19.19 -23.33 19.35
C GLU A 198 18.86 -22.08 18.52
N LEU A 199 19.85 -21.21 18.30
CA LEU A 199 19.71 -20.02 17.45
C LEU A 199 19.15 -20.37 16.07
N ASN A 200 19.73 -21.38 15.42
CA ASN A 200 19.28 -21.82 14.10
C ASN A 200 17.82 -22.32 14.12
N GLY A 201 17.41 -23.01 15.19
CA GLY A 201 16.03 -23.44 15.39
C GLY A 201 15.04 -22.27 15.50
N TYR A 202 15.39 -21.22 16.27
CA TYR A 202 14.58 -20.01 16.36
C TYR A 202 14.51 -19.28 15.03
N ILE A 203 15.65 -19.11 14.34
CA ILE A 203 15.69 -18.49 13.02
C ILE A 203 14.79 -19.25 12.03
N ASP A 204 14.82 -20.58 12.02
CA ASP A 204 13.98 -21.37 11.12
C ASP A 204 12.48 -21.20 11.40
N LYS A 205 12.08 -21.15 12.67
CA LYS A 205 10.69 -20.83 13.04
C LYS A 205 10.27 -19.45 12.51
N ILE A 206 11.10 -18.43 12.74
CA ILE A 206 10.82 -17.05 12.29
C ILE A 206 10.70 -17.00 10.76
N LYS A 207 11.66 -17.59 10.03
CA LYS A 207 11.61 -17.64 8.55
C LYS A 207 10.34 -18.36 8.06
N ASN A 208 9.96 -19.46 8.71
CA ASN A 208 8.75 -20.20 8.35
C ASN A 208 7.49 -19.35 8.57
N HIS A 209 7.41 -18.57 9.65
CA HIS A 209 6.31 -17.63 9.86
C HIS A 209 6.23 -16.60 8.73
N ILE A 210 7.35 -15.96 8.38
CA ILE A 210 7.41 -14.99 7.27
C ILE A 210 6.96 -15.62 5.95
N VAL A 211 7.52 -16.77 5.59
CA VAL A 211 7.21 -17.47 4.33
C VAL A 211 5.75 -17.92 4.28
N SER A 212 5.19 -18.42 5.40
CA SER A 212 3.79 -18.86 5.47
C SER A 212 2.80 -17.72 5.19
N GLN A 213 3.15 -16.48 5.52
CA GLN A 213 2.32 -15.30 5.33
C GLN A 213 2.58 -14.61 3.98
N GLU A 214 3.72 -14.86 3.34
CA GLU A 214 4.14 -14.19 2.10
C GLU A 214 3.11 -14.35 0.97
N ALA A 215 2.57 -15.57 0.79
CA ALA A 215 1.56 -15.81 -0.22
C ALA A 215 0.27 -15.01 0.01
N GLY A 216 -0.12 -14.80 1.28
CA GLY A 216 -1.27 -13.97 1.63
C GLY A 216 -1.01 -12.49 1.34
N HIS A 217 0.14 -11.97 1.78
CA HIS A 217 0.52 -10.59 1.54
C HIS A 217 0.65 -10.25 0.05
N ARG A 218 1.25 -11.14 -0.75
CA ARG A 218 1.35 -10.96 -2.21
C ARG A 218 -0.03 -10.94 -2.87
N ARG A 219 -0.94 -11.86 -2.51
CA ARG A 219 -2.31 -11.84 -3.04
C ARG A 219 -3.04 -10.54 -2.72
N GLU A 220 -2.87 -10.02 -1.51
CA GLU A 220 -3.52 -8.77 -1.09
C GLU A 220 -2.87 -7.53 -1.72
N GLU A 221 -1.55 -7.55 -1.96
CA GLU A 221 -0.81 -6.55 -2.75
C GLU A 221 -1.34 -6.53 -4.20
N ASP A 222 -1.42 -7.70 -4.84
CA ASP A 222 -1.91 -7.85 -6.21
C ASP A 222 -3.38 -7.43 -6.34
N ALA A 223 -4.21 -7.76 -5.34
CA ALA A 223 -5.60 -7.32 -5.31
C ALA A 223 -5.72 -5.79 -5.20
N ALA A 224 -4.85 -5.14 -4.41
CA ALA A 224 -4.84 -3.69 -4.30
C ALA A 224 -4.41 -3.04 -5.63
N LYS A 225 -3.36 -3.59 -6.26
CA LYS A 225 -2.90 -3.15 -7.58
C LYS A 225 -3.99 -3.31 -8.65
N LYS A 226 -4.62 -4.49 -8.72
CA LYS A 226 -5.72 -4.74 -9.65
C LYS A 226 -6.88 -3.76 -9.45
N GLY A 227 -7.22 -3.43 -8.20
CA GLY A 227 -8.24 -2.44 -7.90
C GLY A 227 -7.88 -1.04 -8.43
N MET A 228 -6.63 -0.63 -8.26
CA MET A 228 -6.11 0.61 -8.84
C MET A 228 -6.18 0.59 -10.37
N ASP A 229 -5.68 -0.47 -11.01
CA ASP A 229 -5.63 -0.60 -12.48
C ASP A 229 -7.04 -0.57 -13.09
N THR A 230 -8.01 -1.29 -12.50
CA THR A 230 -9.40 -1.26 -12.95
C THR A 230 -10.02 0.13 -12.86
N LEU A 231 -9.74 0.89 -11.80
CA LEU A 231 -10.28 2.25 -11.67
C LEU A 231 -9.57 3.23 -12.62
N ASP A 232 -8.27 3.05 -12.88
CA ASP A 232 -7.54 3.85 -13.87
C ASP A 232 -8.07 3.62 -15.29
N ASP A 233 -8.39 2.38 -15.66
CA ASP A 233 -8.98 2.06 -16.96
C ASP A 233 -10.35 2.73 -17.18
N LEU A 234 -11.17 2.88 -16.13
CA LEU A 234 -12.46 3.59 -16.21
C LEU A 234 -12.33 5.12 -16.33
N LEU A 235 -11.16 5.67 -16.03
CA LEU A 235 -10.87 7.10 -16.07
C LEU A 235 -10.26 7.55 -17.41
N ARG A 236 -9.88 6.61 -18.28
CA ARG A 236 -9.30 6.86 -19.61
C ARG A 236 -10.36 7.04 -20.67
#